data_AF-K2DAD7-F1
#
_entry.id   AF-K2DAD7-F1
#
_cell.length_a   1.000
_cell.length_b   1.000
_cell.length_c   1.000
_cell.angle_alpha   90.00
_cell.angle_beta   90.00
_cell.angle_gamma   90.00
#
_symmetry.space_group_name_H-M   'P 1'
#
loop_
_entity.id
_entity.type
_entity.pdbx_description
1 polymer ?
#
loop_
_entity_poly.entity_id
_entity_poly.type
_entity_poly.pdbx_seq_one_letter_code
_entity_poly.pdbx_strand_id
1 'polypeptide(L)'
;RQLSKDKKGAMSCLAGIGGNISGFIKSTEGADEVLVIDGCPLSCARKTLEEKGLTSFKHMMVTDIGFKKGQTEVNQENIARVCDKAAELLGLCK
;
A
#
# COMPACT_ATOMS: atom_id res chain seq x y z
N ARG A 1 -6.98 0.58 -7.92
CA ARG A 1 -7.73 -0.65 -7.53
C ARG A 1 -7.39 -1.88 -8.38
N GLN A 2 -6.36 -1.81 -9.24
CA GLN A 2 -6.06 -2.90 -10.19
C GLN A 2 -5.64 -4.20 -9.46
N LEU A 3 -4.75 -4.12 -8.45
CA LEU A 3 -4.36 -5.26 -7.60
C LEU A 3 -5.55 -6.08 -7.06
N SER A 4 -6.61 -5.40 -6.61
CA SER A 4 -7.82 -6.06 -6.11
C SER A 4 -8.66 -6.70 -7.20
N LYS A 5 -8.73 -6.09 -8.39
CA LYS A 5 -9.39 -6.70 -9.56
C LYS A 5 -8.65 -7.97 -9.99
N ASP A 6 -7.33 -7.95 -9.90
CA ASP A 6 -6.46 -9.07 -10.25
C ASP A 6 -6.38 -10.14 -9.15
N LYS A 7 -7.12 -9.97 -8.03
CA LYS A 7 -7.10 -10.87 -6.86
C LYS A 7 -5.70 -11.07 -6.26
N LYS A 8 -4.82 -10.07 -6.40
CA LYS A 8 -3.46 -10.03 -5.84
C LYS A 8 -3.38 -9.30 -4.50
N GLY A 9 -4.50 -8.75 -4.01
CA GLY A 9 -4.58 -8.13 -2.69
C GLY A 9 -5.88 -7.35 -2.49
N ALA A 10 -6.32 -7.20 -1.24
CA ALA A 10 -7.49 -6.39 -0.89
C ALA A 10 -7.06 -5.01 -0.37
N MET A 11 -7.85 -3.97 -0.66
CA MET A 11 -7.61 -2.65 -0.06
C MET A 11 -8.08 -2.64 1.40
N SER A 12 -7.27 -2.05 2.28
CA SER A 12 -7.65 -1.72 3.66
C SER A 12 -7.79 -0.21 3.85
N CYS A 13 -8.67 0.22 4.76
CA CYS A 13 -8.91 1.64 5.00
C CYS A 13 -7.88 2.24 5.96
N LEU A 14 -6.95 3.03 5.42
CA LEU A 14 -5.96 3.75 6.23
C LEU A 14 -6.60 4.72 7.24
N ALA A 15 -7.64 5.45 6.84
CA ALA A 15 -8.35 6.36 7.74
C ALA A 15 -9.05 5.60 8.88
N GLY A 16 -9.50 4.36 8.65
CA GLY A 16 -10.06 3.51 9.69
C GLY A 16 -9.02 3.09 10.73
N ILE A 17 -7.79 2.78 10.30
CA ILE A 17 -6.66 2.50 11.20
C ILE A 17 -6.31 3.76 12.01
N GLY A 18 -6.15 4.91 11.34
CA GLY A 18 -5.88 6.18 12.01
C GLY A 18 -6.98 6.60 12.99
N GLY A 19 -8.24 6.34 12.64
CA GLY A 19 -9.42 6.55 13.49
C GLY A 19 -9.62 5.51 14.59
N ASN A 20 -8.65 4.61 14.80
CA ASN A 20 -8.67 3.58 15.85
C ASN A 20 -9.87 2.61 15.77
N ILE A 21 -10.36 2.35 14.55
CA ILE A 21 -11.46 1.41 14.33
C ILE A 21 -10.92 -0.02 14.41
N SER A 22 -11.34 -0.75 15.44
CA SER A 22 -10.83 -2.08 15.79
C SER A 22 -10.90 -3.09 14.64
N GLY A 23 -11.95 -3.03 13.81
CA GLY A 23 -12.10 -3.93 12.66
C GLY A 23 -10.96 -3.81 11.64
N PHE A 24 -10.50 -2.58 11.35
CA PHE A 24 -9.40 -2.38 10.40
C PHE A 24 -8.04 -2.74 11.00
N ILE A 25 -7.83 -2.48 12.29
CA ILE A 25 -6.60 -2.89 12.99
C ILE A 25 -6.50 -4.41 12.98
N LYS A 26 -7.53 -5.11 13.48
CA LYS A 26 -7.55 -6.59 13.53
C LYS A 26 -7.43 -7.23 12.15
N SER A 27 -8.10 -6.67 11.14
CA SER A 27 -7.98 -7.17 9.77
C SER A 27 -6.56 -7.00 9.21
N THR A 28 -5.82 -5.99 9.65
CA THR A 28 -4.44 -5.76 9.22
C THR A 28 -3.48 -6.69 9.97
N GLU A 29 -3.71 -6.93 11.27
CA GLU A 29 -2.96 -7.91 12.08
C GLU A 29 -3.11 -9.34 11.56
N GLY A 30 -4.30 -9.70 11.09
CA GLY A 30 -4.60 -11.04 10.56
C GLY A 30 -4.28 -11.25 9.08
N ALA A 31 -3.71 -10.26 8.39
CA ALA A 31 -3.34 -10.40 6.99
C ALA A 31 -2.03 -11.19 6.84
N ASP A 32 -1.95 -12.08 5.86
CA ASP A 32 -0.72 -12.83 5.56
C ASP A 32 0.44 -11.88 5.21
N GLU A 33 0.13 -10.83 4.45
CA GLU A 33 1.06 -9.79 4.02
C GLU A 33 0.36 -8.44 4.00
N VAL A 34 1.07 -7.40 4.45
CA VAL A 34 0.57 -6.01 4.43
C VAL A 34 1.52 -5.19 3.57
N LEU A 35 0.99 -4.52 2.54
CA LEU A 35 1.73 -3.54 1.75
C LEU A 35 1.20 -2.14 2.04
N VAL A 36 2.08 -1.30 2.58
CA VAL A 36 1.85 0.13 2.78
C VAL A 36 2.39 0.89 1.58
N ILE A 37 1.56 1.73 0.98
CA ILE A 37 1.92 2.53 -0.19
C ILE A 37 1.84 4.01 0.18
N ASP A 38 2.96 4.71 0.08
CA ASP A 38 3.04 6.16 0.26
C ASP A 38 3.48 6.85 -1.05
N GLY A 39 3.09 8.11 -1.20
CA GLY A 39 3.42 8.94 -2.38
C GLY A 39 4.25 10.17 -2.07
N CYS A 40 4.77 10.31 -0.84
CA CYS A 40 5.67 11.39 -0.47
C CYS A 40 6.53 11.03 0.74
N PRO A 41 7.66 11.73 0.97
CA PRO A 41 8.58 11.44 2.07
C PRO A 41 7.97 11.50 3.47
N LEU A 42 6.80 12.12 3.64
CA LEU A 42 6.11 12.17 4.93
C LEU A 42 5.74 10.78 5.46
N SER A 43 5.54 9.80 4.56
CA SER A 43 5.22 8.41 4.87
C SER A 43 4.04 8.27 5.85
N CYS A 44 2.95 9.00 5.57
CA CYS A 44 1.81 9.09 6.47
C CYS A 44 1.18 7.72 6.71
N ALA A 45 1.05 6.89 5.68
CA ALA A 45 0.45 5.57 5.81
C ALA A 45 1.30 4.67 6.72
N ARG A 46 2.62 4.64 6.49
CA ARG A 46 3.58 3.91 7.33
C ARG A 46 3.48 4.33 8.79
N LYS A 47 3.57 5.64 9.06
CA LYS A 47 3.53 6.18 10.43
C LYS A 47 2.22 5.86 11.14
N THR A 48 1.09 5.90 10.44
CA THR A 48 -0.21 5.52 11.00
C THR A 48 -0.23 4.05 11.45
N LEU A 49 0.39 3.13 10.70
CA LEU A 49 0.48 1.72 11.12
C LEU A 49 1.44 1.55 12.30
N GLU A 50 2.64 2.16 12.22
CA GLU A 50 3.64 2.10 13.29
C GLU A 50 3.08 2.63 14.63
N GLU A 51 2.30 3.72 14.61
CA GLU A 51 1.64 4.29 15.80
C GLU A 51 0.65 3.30 16.45
N LYS A 52 0.06 2.40 15.66
CA LYS A 52 -0.83 1.33 16.16
C LYS A 52 -0.09 0.05 16.52
N GLY A 53 1.23 0.04 16.50
CA GLY A 53 2.05 -1.14 16.78
C GLY A 53 2.07 -2.16 15.64
N LEU A 54 1.49 -1.83 14.48
CA LEU A 54 1.52 -2.67 13.30
C LEU A 54 2.87 -2.45 12.61
N THR A 55 3.81 -3.38 12.76
CA THR A 55 5.18 -3.26 12.22
C THR A 55 5.51 -4.31 11.17
N SER A 56 4.69 -5.36 11.05
CA SER A 56 4.85 -6.42 10.05
C SER A 56 4.22 -6.00 8.72
N PHE A 57 4.87 -5.10 7.99
CA PHE A 57 4.44 -4.67 6.66
C PHE A 57 5.62 -4.38 5.75
N LYS A 58 5.37 -4.47 4.44
CA LYS A 58 6.26 -3.97 3.39
C LYS A 58 5.87 -2.54 3.06
N HIS A 59 6.85 -1.69 2.76
CA HIS A 59 6.63 -0.28 2.44
C HIS A 59 7.07 0.00 1.00
N MET A 60 6.21 0.66 0.23
CA MET A 60 6.50 1.12 -1.11
C MET A 60 6.26 2.62 -1.20
N MET A 61 7.29 3.35 -1.64
CA MET A 61 7.19 4.76 -1.96
C MET A 61 7.07 4.91 -3.49
N VAL A 62 5.90 5.34 -4.00
CA VAL A 62 5.71 5.42 -5.47
C VAL A 62 6.59 6.49 -6.13
N THR A 63 7.09 7.46 -5.37
CA THR A 63 8.04 8.46 -5.89
C THR A 63 9.41 7.85 -6.19
N ASP A 64 9.79 6.77 -5.51
CA ASP A 64 11.09 6.10 -5.72
C ASP A 64 11.14 5.37 -7.06
N ILE A 65 9.97 5.04 -7.61
CA ILE A 65 9.80 4.47 -8.95
C ILE A 65 9.37 5.51 -10.00
N GLY A 66 9.49 6.81 -9.67
CA GLY A 66 9.36 7.92 -10.60
C GLY A 66 8.00 8.63 -10.61
N PHE A 67 7.03 8.22 -9.80
CA PHE A 67 5.68 8.80 -9.82
C PHE A 67 5.56 10.01 -8.89
N LYS A 68 5.86 11.19 -9.44
CA LYS A 68 5.78 12.47 -8.72
C LYS A 68 4.42 13.13 -8.87
N LYS A 69 3.95 13.78 -7.80
CA LYS A 69 2.69 14.55 -7.77
C LYS A 69 2.70 15.63 -8.85
N GLY A 70 1.62 15.71 -9.63
CA GLY A 70 1.45 16.70 -10.70
C GLY A 70 2.28 16.44 -11.96
N GLN A 71 3.12 15.40 -11.99
CA GLN A 71 3.97 15.03 -13.14
C GLN A 71 3.65 13.64 -13.69
N THR A 72 2.71 12.94 -13.06
CA THR A 72 2.32 11.57 -13.42
C THR A 72 0.96 11.59 -14.08
N GLU A 73 0.90 11.17 -15.33
CA GLU A 73 -0.38 10.85 -15.99
C GLU A 73 -0.93 9.54 -15.44
N VAL A 74 -2.25 9.50 -15.18
CA VAL A 74 -2.93 8.27 -14.78
C VAL A 74 -3.36 7.51 -16.05
N ASN A 75 -2.50 6.60 -16.50
CA ASN A 75 -2.75 5.72 -17.64
C ASN A 75 -2.49 4.24 -17.27
N GLN A 76 -2.85 3.31 -18.14
CA GLN A 76 -2.74 1.87 -17.84
C GLN A 76 -1.29 1.40 -17.67
N GLU A 77 -0.36 1.97 -18.42
CA GLU A 77 1.07 1.65 -18.32
C GLU A 77 1.62 2.02 -16.93
N ASN A 78 1.33 3.23 -16.45
CA ASN A 78 1.76 3.67 -15.13
C ASN A 78 1.08 2.87 -14.01
N ILE A 79 -0.20 2.53 -14.16
CA ILE A 79 -0.91 1.65 -13.21
C ILE A 79 -0.23 0.27 -13.16
N ALA A 80 0.10 -0.31 -14.31
CA ALA A 80 0.77 -1.61 -14.40
C ALA A 80 2.12 -1.57 -13.68
N ARG A 81 2.96 -0.56 -13.96
CA ARG A 81 4.26 -0.40 -13.29
C ARG A 81 4.18 -0.34 -11.76
N VAL A 82 3.20 0.37 -11.21
CA VAL A 82 2.97 0.40 -9.74
C VAL A 82 2.51 -0.97 -9.23
N CYS A 83 1.62 -1.65 -9.97
CA CYS A 83 1.13 -2.97 -9.58
C CYS A 83 2.20 -4.05 -9.65
N ASP A 84 3.07 -4.01 -10.65
CA ASP A 84 4.19 -4.93 -10.81
C ASP A 84 5.19 -4.77 -9.66
N LYS A 85 5.53 -3.53 -9.29
CA LYS A 85 6.39 -3.29 -8.14
C LYS A 85 5.76 -3.78 -6.82
N ALA A 86 4.45 -3.56 -6.66
CA ALA A 86 3.71 -4.07 -5.51
C ALA A 86 3.70 -5.61 -5.46
N ALA A 87 3.50 -6.28 -6.60
CA ALA A 87 3.51 -7.74 -6.70
C ALA A 87 4.90 -8.34 -6.42
N GLU A 88 5.97 -7.70 -6.91
CA GLU A 88 7.36 -8.07 -6.61
C GLU A 88 7.62 -8.03 -5.11
N LEU A 89 7.27 -6.92 -4.44
CA LEU A 89 7.42 -6.78 -2.99
C LEU A 89 6.63 -7.84 -2.23
N LEU A 90 5.41 -8.13 -2.66
CA LEU A 90 4.56 -9.16 -2.06
C LEU A 90 4.99 -10.60 -2.38
N GLY A 91 6.03 -10.82 -3.20
CA GLY A 91 6.48 -12.15 -3.58
C GLY A 91 5.48 -12.90 -4.49
N LEU A 92 4.60 -12.16 -5.17
CA LEU A 92 3.56 -12.71 -6.06
C LEU A 92 4.05 -12.89 -7.50
N CYS A 93 5.27 -12.44 -7.82
CA CYS A 93 5.90 -12.69 -9.11
C CYS A 93 6.38 -14.16 -9.19
N LYS A 94 5.82 -14.90 -10.14
CA LYS A 94 6.41 -16.11 -10.72
C LYS A 94 6.89 -15.78 -12.12
#